data_AF-A0AAD0L9C3-F1
#
_entry.id   AF-A0AAD0L9C3-F1
#
_cell.length_a   1.000
_cell.length_b   1.000
_cell.length_c   1.000
_cell.angle_alpha   90.00
_cell.angle_beta   90.00
_cell.angle_gamma   90.00
#
_symmetry.space_group_name_H-M   'P 1'
#
loop_
_entity.id
_entity.type
_entity.pdbx_description
1 polymer ?
#
loop_
_entity_poly.entity_id
_entity_poly.type
_entity_poly.pdbx_seq_one_letter_code
_entity_poly.pdbx_strand_id
1 'polypeptide(L)'
;MERFFPVDCDASLQRIGLLVKTARLEQGVRQLDVVSRLGVTEKMLRRIELGDPSVSVRSLMLVLWKLGLTDKVFRPLEDASVSFSELREETSGRRARRRRAKPEDF
;
A
#
# COMPACT_ATOMS: atom_id res chain seq x y z
N MET A 1 -4.06 -1.19 22.63
CA MET A 1 -2.60 -1.29 22.44
C MET A 1 -2.31 -0.51 21.17
N GLU A 2 -2.05 0.80 21.28
CA GLU A 2 -1.61 1.59 20.13
C GLU A 2 -0.27 1.01 19.67
N ARG A 3 -0.30 0.36 18.52
CA ARG A 3 0.89 -0.21 17.90
C ARG A 3 1.72 0.95 17.39
N PHE A 4 3.01 0.94 17.71
CA PHE A 4 3.97 1.88 17.15
C PHE A 4 3.78 2.00 15.63
N PHE A 5 3.53 3.22 15.17
CA PHE A 5 3.40 3.54 13.76
C PHE A 5 4.17 4.85 13.51
N PRO A 6 5.26 4.82 12.72
CA PRO A 6 6.08 6.02 12.50
C PRO A 6 5.28 7.17 11.88
N VAL A 7 5.58 8.40 12.31
CA VAL A 7 4.92 9.61 11.81
C VAL A 7 5.05 9.75 10.28
N ASP A 8 6.21 9.41 9.72
CA ASP A 8 6.43 9.46 8.27
C ASP A 8 5.56 8.45 7.51
N CYS A 9 5.29 7.28 8.11
CA CYS A 9 4.39 6.28 7.55
C CYS A 9 2.95 6.78 7.56
N ASP A 10 2.52 7.40 8.67
CA ASP A 10 1.18 8.00 8.79
C ASP A 10 0.97 9.13 7.80
N ALA A 11 1.91 10.08 7.74
CA ALA A 11 1.90 11.17 6.77
C ALA A 11 1.85 10.65 5.31
N SER A 12 2.54 9.54 5.03
CA SER A 12 2.51 8.91 3.71
C SER A 12 1.15 8.28 3.39
N LEU A 13 0.53 7.57 4.32
CA LEU A 13 -0.82 7.03 4.12
C LEU A 13 -1.87 8.13 3.99
N GLN A 14 -1.78 9.19 4.79
CA GLN A 14 -2.67 10.34 4.68
C GLN A 14 -2.58 10.98 3.28
N ARG A 15 -1.36 11.17 2.77
CA ARG A 15 -1.13 11.69 1.41
C ARG A 15 -1.74 10.79 0.34
N ILE A 16 -1.60 9.47 0.46
CA ILE A 16 -2.19 8.49 -0.47
C ILE A 16 -3.72 8.55 -0.39
N GLY A 17 -4.30 8.60 0.82
CA GLY A 17 -5.75 8.69 1.02
C GLY A 17 -6.34 9.96 0.41
N LEU A 18 -5.68 11.10 0.61
CA LEU A 18 -6.01 12.37 -0.05
C LEU A 18 -5.97 12.25 -1.57
N LEU A 19 -4.92 11.64 -2.13
CA LEU A 19 -4.79 11.44 -3.57
C LEU A 19 -5.94 10.60 -4.14
N VAL A 20 -6.31 9.50 -3.46
CA VAL A 20 -7.45 8.65 -3.82
C VAL A 20 -8.74 9.45 -3.83
N LYS A 21 -8.99 10.22 -2.76
CA LYS A 21 -10.20 11.04 -2.63
C LYS A 21 -10.29 12.10 -3.73
N THR A 22 -9.19 12.80 -4.01
CA THR A 22 -9.13 13.82 -5.05
C THR A 22 -9.40 13.22 -6.42
N ALA A 23 -8.71 12.16 -6.81
CA ALA A 23 -8.92 11.50 -8.10
C ALA A 23 -10.37 11.00 -8.27
N ARG A 24 -10.97 10.45 -7.21
CA ARG A 24 -12.38 10.05 -7.22
C ARG A 24 -13.32 11.23 -7.48
N LEU A 25 -13.09 12.35 -6.80
CA LEU A 25 -13.91 13.56 -6.94
C LEU A 25 -13.74 14.21 -8.32
N GLU A 26 -12.52 14.23 -8.86
CA GLU A 26 -12.24 14.71 -10.22
C GLU A 26 -12.94 13.86 -11.29
N GLN A 27 -13.05 12.54 -11.07
CA GLN A 27 -13.82 11.63 -11.93
C GLN A 27 -15.34 11.71 -11.71
N GLY A 28 -15.82 12.44 -10.70
CA GLY A 28 -17.25 12.59 -10.41
C GLY A 28 -17.96 11.31 -9.94
N VAL A 29 -17.22 10.32 -9.42
CA VAL A 29 -17.79 9.01 -9.04
C VAL A 29 -18.00 8.89 -7.52
N ARG A 30 -19.04 8.16 -7.09
CA ARG A 30 -19.30 7.91 -5.66
C ARG A 30 -18.36 6.83 -5.13
N GLN A 31 -18.17 6.78 -3.81
CA GLN A 31 -17.37 5.74 -3.17
C GLN A 31 -17.88 4.34 -3.50
N LEU A 32 -19.21 4.13 -3.44
CA LEU A 32 -19.84 2.86 -3.76
C LEU A 32 -19.55 2.40 -5.21
N ASP A 33 -19.52 3.35 -6.15
CA ASP A 33 -19.30 3.05 -7.57
C ASP A 33 -17.86 2.58 -7.83
N VAL A 34 -16.87 3.19 -7.16
CA VAL A 34 -15.46 2.80 -7.26
C VAL A 34 -15.26 1.35 -6.84
N VAL A 35 -15.86 0.96 -5.71
CA VAL A 35 -15.65 -0.37 -5.14
C VAL A 35 -16.59 -1.44 -5.70
N SER A 36 -17.57 -1.02 -6.51
CA SER A 36 -18.48 -1.94 -7.17
C SER A 36 -17.67 -2.98 -7.96
N ARG A 37 -17.94 -4.26 -7.70
CA ARG A 37 -17.25 -5.42 -8.31
C ARG A 37 -15.78 -5.63 -7.92
N LEU A 38 -15.20 -4.82 -7.03
CA LEU A 38 -13.83 -5.05 -6.53
C LEU A 38 -13.76 -6.00 -5.32
N GLY A 39 -14.91 -6.40 -4.76
CA GLY A 39 -14.95 -7.13 -3.49
C GLY A 39 -14.47 -6.28 -2.29
N VAL A 40 -14.46 -4.96 -2.45
CA VAL A 40 -14.12 -3.97 -1.42
C VAL A 40 -15.42 -3.30 -0.97
N THR A 41 -15.58 -3.04 0.33
CA THR A 41 -16.77 -2.36 0.84
C THR A 41 -16.60 -0.84 0.77
N GLU A 42 -17.70 -0.10 0.69
CA GLU A 42 -17.67 1.38 0.73
C GLU A 42 -16.97 1.89 2.01
N LYS A 43 -17.25 1.23 3.15
CA LYS A 43 -16.57 1.51 4.43
C LYS A 43 -15.05 1.36 4.32
N MET A 44 -14.56 0.37 3.58
CA MET A 44 -13.12 0.20 3.37
C MET A 44 -12.54 1.34 2.54
N LEU A 45 -13.20 1.76 1.45
CA LEU A 45 -12.76 2.91 0.67
C LEU A 45 -12.73 4.20 1.49
N ARG A 46 -13.74 4.43 2.34
CA ARG A 46 -13.74 5.57 3.27
C ARG A 46 -12.52 5.57 4.19
N ARG A 47 -12.11 4.41 4.70
CA ARG A 47 -10.90 4.27 5.54
C ARG A 47 -9.61 4.48 4.74
N ILE A 48 -9.57 4.02 3.49
CA ILE A 48 -8.47 4.29 2.56
C ILE A 48 -8.33 5.81 2.33
N GLU A 49 -9.43 6.52 2.05
CA GLU A 49 -9.42 7.98 1.86
C GLU A 49 -8.98 8.77 3.11
N LEU A 50 -9.07 8.15 4.29
CA LEU A 50 -8.60 8.69 5.57
C LEU A 50 -7.17 8.26 5.93
N GLY A 51 -6.49 7.48 5.08
CA GLY A 51 -5.15 6.99 5.35
C GLY A 51 -5.06 5.97 6.50
N ASP A 52 -6.14 5.25 6.81
CA ASP A 52 -6.16 4.29 7.93
C ASP A 52 -5.13 3.16 7.73
N PRO A 53 -4.13 3.00 8.63
CA PRO A 53 -3.08 1.97 8.51
C PRO A 53 -3.58 0.54 8.70
N SER A 54 -4.81 0.34 9.16
CA SER A 54 -5.40 -0.99 9.35
C SER A 54 -6.07 -1.56 8.08
N VAL A 55 -6.11 -0.80 6.99
CA VAL A 55 -6.69 -1.28 5.73
C VAL A 55 -5.81 -2.36 5.09
N SER A 56 -6.44 -3.35 4.46
CA SER A 56 -5.67 -4.39 3.79
C SER A 56 -4.95 -3.82 2.56
N VAL A 57 -3.68 -4.21 2.38
CA VAL A 57 -2.88 -3.83 1.21
C VAL A 57 -3.59 -4.22 -0.09
N ARG A 58 -4.26 -5.39 -0.13
CA ARG A 58 -5.05 -5.82 -1.30
C ARG A 58 -6.14 -4.80 -1.66
N SER A 59 -6.91 -4.34 -0.67
CA SER A 59 -7.99 -3.37 -0.90
C SER A 59 -7.43 -2.04 -1.40
N LEU A 60 -6.32 -1.58 -0.80
CA LEU A 60 -5.62 -0.37 -1.27
C LEU A 60 -5.18 -0.52 -2.72
N MET A 61 -4.52 -1.62 -3.08
CA MET A 61 -4.04 -1.87 -4.45
C MET A 61 -5.18 -1.90 -5.47
N LEU A 62 -6.31 -2.54 -5.15
CA LEU A 62 -7.46 -2.59 -6.06
C LEU A 62 -8.09 -1.21 -6.29
N VAL A 63 -8.17 -0.37 -5.25
CA VAL A 63 -8.67 1.00 -5.37
C VAL A 63 -7.71 1.86 -6.18
N LEU A 64 -6.41 1.78 -5.91
CA LEU A 64 -5.39 2.52 -6.67
C LEU A 64 -5.42 2.13 -8.15
N TRP A 65 -5.48 0.84 -8.46
CA TRP A 65 -5.62 0.35 -9.83
C TRP A 65 -6.91 0.85 -10.50
N LYS A 66 -8.05 0.75 -9.80
CA LYS A 66 -9.34 1.18 -10.34
C LYS A 66 -9.37 2.66 -10.70
N LEU A 67 -8.69 3.50 -9.93
CA LEU A 67 -8.61 4.96 -10.14
C LEU A 67 -7.43 5.39 -11.02
N GLY A 68 -6.59 4.45 -11.50
CA GLY A 68 -5.41 4.77 -12.31
C GLY A 68 -4.28 5.46 -11.54
N LEU A 69 -4.17 5.20 -10.24
CA LEU A 69 -3.21 5.84 -9.34
C LEU A 69 -1.97 5.00 -9.01
N THR A 70 -1.91 3.74 -9.46
CA THR A 70 -0.80 2.81 -9.12
C THR A 70 0.57 3.42 -9.40
N ASP A 71 0.80 3.92 -10.61
CA ASP A 71 2.11 4.45 -11.00
C ASP A 71 2.41 5.80 -10.34
N LYS A 72 1.36 6.59 -10.06
CA LYS A 72 1.49 7.88 -9.37
C LYS A 72 1.91 7.71 -7.91
N VAL A 73 1.41 6.66 -7.24
CA VAL A 73 1.76 6.36 -5.84
C VAL A 73 3.10 5.65 -5.74
N PHE A 74 3.34 4.67 -6.61
CA PHE A 74 4.49 3.78 -6.47
C PHE A 74 5.67 4.14 -7.36
N ARG A 75 5.67 5.33 -8.01
CA ARG A 75 6.63 5.82 -9.02
C ARG A 75 7.55 4.71 -9.53
N PRO A 76 7.30 4.14 -10.72
CA PRO A 76 8.21 3.18 -11.31
C PRO A 76 9.63 3.72 -11.18
N LEU A 77 10.56 2.93 -10.62
CA LEU A 77 11.96 3.34 -10.63
C LEU A 77 12.33 3.42 -12.12
N GLU A 78 12.27 4.61 -12.69
CA GLU A 78 12.69 4.88 -14.07
C GLU A 78 14.19 4.53 -14.25
N ASP A 79 14.93 4.45 -13.15
CA ASP A 79 16.33 4.00 -13.05
C ASP A 79 16.52 2.55 -12.54
N ALA A 80 15.45 1.81 -12.24
CA ALA A 80 15.58 0.39 -11.96
C ALA A 80 15.64 -0.34 -13.30
N SER A 81 16.87 -0.63 -13.73
CA SER A 81 17.15 -1.62 -14.77
C SER A 81 16.64 -3.03 -14.44
N VAL A 82 15.95 -3.21 -13.30
CA VAL A 82 15.63 -4.52 -12.73
C VAL A 82 14.16 -4.85 -12.97
N SER A 83 13.93 -5.85 -13.82
CA SER A 83 12.60 -6.40 -14.09
C SER A 83 12.02 -7.08 -12.85
N PHE A 84 10.69 -7.10 -12.70
CA PHE A 84 10.01 -7.89 -11.65
C PHE A 84 10.46 -9.37 -11.64
N SER A 85 10.71 -9.93 -12.82
CA SER A 85 11.21 -11.31 -12.95
C SER A 85 12.59 -11.47 -12.32
N GLU A 86 13.49 -10.51 -12.53
CA GLU A 86 14.85 -10.52 -11.97
C GLU A 86 14.83 -10.37 -10.45
N LEU A 87 13.99 -9.49 -9.90
CA LEU A 87 13.78 -9.38 -8.44
C LEU A 87 13.28 -10.70 -7.83
N ARG A 88 12.40 -11.40 -8.55
CA ARG A 88 11.85 -12.69 -8.10
C ARG A 88 12.91 -13.79 -8.12
N GLU A 89 13.75 -13.83 -9.15
CA GLU A 89 14.87 -14.77 -9.24
C GLU A 89 15.92 -14.52 -8.16
N GLU A 90 16.30 -13.26 -7.95
CA GLU A 90 17.27 -12.86 -6.92
C GLU A 90 16.85 -13.21 -5.49
N THR A 91 15.55 -13.19 -5.21
CA THR A 91 14.99 -13.49 -3.88
C THR A 91 14.77 -14.98 -3.67
N SER A 92 14.80 -15.80 -4.74
CA SER A 92 14.66 -17.25 -4.68
C SER A 92 15.94 -17.92 -4.15
N GLY A 93 16.12 -17.94 -2.84
CA GLY A 93 17.23 -18.65 -2.18
C GLY A 93 17.96 -17.86 -1.08
N ARG A 94 17.79 -16.54 -1.04
CA ARG A 94 18.34 -15.68 0.03
C ARG A 94 17.47 -15.80 1.29
N ARG A 95 17.76 -16.78 2.14
CA ARG A 95 17.18 -16.85 3.49
C ARG A 95 18.07 -16.11 4.48
N ALA A 96 17.54 -15.09 5.14
CA ALA A 96 18.23 -14.44 6.25
C ALA A 96 18.34 -15.42 7.44
N ARG A 97 19.54 -15.95 7.69
CA ARG A 97 19.80 -16.77 8.88
C ARG A 97 19.90 -15.83 10.09
N ARG A 98 18.93 -15.90 11.00
CA ARG A 98 19.10 -15.25 12.31
C ARG A 98 20.30 -15.88 13.03
N ARG A 99 21.25 -15.06 13.47
CA ARG A 99 22.24 -15.52 14.45
C ARG A 99 21.48 -15.94 15.70
N ARG A 100 21.73 -17.16 16.19
CA ARG A 100 21.21 -17.63 17.47
C ARG A 100 21.86 -16.76 18.55
N ALA A 101 21.09 -16.02 19.32
CA ALA A 101 21.61 -15.27 20.45
C ALA A 101 22.31 -16.25 21.41
N LYS A 102 23.51 -15.90 21.88
CA LYS A 102 24.22 -16.70 22.89
C LYS A 102 23.55 -16.46 24.24
N PRO A 103 23.50 -17.47 25.12
CA PRO A 103 22.79 -17.40 26.41
C PRO A 103 23.42 -16.46 27.45
N GLU A 104 24.34 -15.57 27.08
CA GLU A 104 25.10 -14.72 28.01
C GLU A 104 24.68 -13.24 27.98
N ASP A 105 23.63 -12.87 27.21
CA ASP A 105 23.14 -11.49 27.10
C ASP A 105 21.83 -11.23 27.88
N PHE A 106 21.58 -11.94 28.99
CA PHE A 106 20.47 -11.66 29.93
C PHE A 106 20.96 -11.31 31.33
#